data_AF-A0A3M1QMN8-F1
#
_entry.id   AF-A0A3M1QMN8-F1
#
_cell.length_a   1.000
_cell.length_b   1.000
_cell.length_c   1.000
_cell.angle_alpha   90.00
_cell.angle_beta   90.00
_cell.angle_gamma   90.00
#
_symmetry.space_group_name_H-M   'P 1'
#
loop_
_entity.id
_entity.type
_entity.pdbx_description
1 polymer ?
#
loop_
_entity_poly.entity_id
_entity_poly.type
_entity_poly.pdbx_seq_one_letter_code
_entity_poly.pdbx_strand_id
1 'polypeptide(L)'
;MRALDTWLSPRLRGGDPDRVLRARLCVAAVPVATAPVVWSVATALAHGNRALAAASTAAGGLLACTLPVLRFTGSLPLAGHLFTSVLFAYTVGLAWLSGGEALAALYGSALVPFAAVLFAGPRAGLAWGVAGAVSLLGLEVAVRGGARFPLAIDPAHAAAIRFRGAVWVGAAALLGAVLYEMLQRRALERAEAARRYLAESERRYADLVENAPLGVLACDRAGSIQLANPRLLQMLGSPGPDATARINVLTHPPLQRAGISGLLRRCMDEAEALQAEVTYDSTWGVRLCARLHLGPVRAADGTVV
;
A
#
# COMPACT_ATOMS: atom_id res chain seq x y z
N MET A 1 20.30 6.99 5.68
CA MET A 1 19.59 6.49 4.48
C MET A 1 20.54 6.18 3.31
N ARG A 2 21.47 7.05 2.92
CA ARG A 2 22.40 6.80 1.78
C ARG A 2 23.22 5.51 1.87
N ALA A 3 23.60 5.09 3.09
CA ALA A 3 24.34 3.84 3.32
C ALA A 3 23.50 2.56 3.11
N LEU A 4 22.17 2.62 3.24
CA LEU A 4 21.29 1.46 2.97
C LEU A 4 21.06 1.29 1.47
N ASP A 5 21.08 2.40 0.73
CA ASP A 5 20.82 2.39 -0.70
C ASP A 5 21.85 1.56 -1.46
N THR A 6 23.10 1.48 -0.98
CA THR A 6 24.17 0.66 -1.57
C THR A 6 23.78 -0.82 -1.71
N TRP A 7 22.89 -1.33 -0.88
CA TRP A 7 22.40 -2.72 -0.93
C TRP A 7 21.15 -2.91 -1.79
N LEU A 8 20.57 -1.83 -2.32
CA LEU A 8 19.42 -1.88 -3.21
C LEU A 8 19.85 -1.96 -4.67
N SER A 9 19.14 -2.77 -5.45
CA SER A 9 19.33 -2.83 -6.90
C SER A 9 18.96 -1.49 -7.55
N PRO A 10 19.64 -1.06 -8.62
CA PRO A 10 19.26 0.14 -9.37
C PRO A 10 17.81 0.08 -9.87
N ARG A 11 17.33 -1.12 -10.25
CA ARG A 11 15.95 -1.38 -10.69
C ARG A 11 14.93 -1.10 -9.59
N LEU A 12 15.24 -1.43 -8.33
CA LEU A 12 14.39 -1.11 -7.18
C LEU A 12 14.36 0.38 -6.89
N ARG A 13 15.51 1.07 -6.97
CA ARG A 13 15.64 2.48 -6.57
C ARG A 13 14.80 3.44 -7.41
N GLY A 14 14.58 3.13 -8.69
CA GLY A 14 13.71 3.91 -9.58
C GLY A 14 12.24 3.51 -9.56
N GLY A 15 11.87 2.51 -8.75
CA GLY A 15 10.50 2.01 -8.66
C GLY A 15 9.63 2.74 -7.64
N ASP A 16 8.49 2.12 -7.32
CA ASP A 16 7.55 2.57 -6.31
C ASP A 16 8.26 2.90 -4.97
N PRO A 17 8.11 4.13 -4.43
CA PRO A 17 8.73 4.54 -3.17
C PRO A 17 8.40 3.63 -2.00
N ASP A 18 7.26 2.92 -2.00
CA ASP A 18 6.93 1.93 -0.97
C ASP A 18 7.77 0.67 -1.06
N ARG A 19 8.01 0.18 -2.28
CA ARG A 19 8.92 -0.96 -2.49
C ARG A 19 10.34 -0.61 -2.08
N VAL A 20 10.79 0.61 -2.39
CA VAL A 20 12.10 1.12 -1.95
C VAL A 20 12.18 1.20 -0.44
N LEU A 21 11.14 1.72 0.22
CA LEU A 21 11.10 1.78 1.68
C LEU A 21 11.20 0.39 2.27
N ARG A 22 10.30 -0.53 1.92
CA ARG A 22 10.31 -1.91 2.46
C ARG A 22 11.64 -2.62 2.20
N ALA A 23 12.28 -2.37 1.06
CA ALA A 23 13.61 -2.89 0.78
C ALA A 23 14.68 -2.30 1.72
N ARG A 24 14.66 -0.99 2.01
CA ARG A 24 15.54 -0.37 3.04
C ARG A 24 15.30 -0.97 4.42
N LEU A 25 14.04 -1.23 4.78
CA LEU A 25 13.68 -1.86 6.06
C LEU A 25 14.25 -3.29 6.12
N CYS A 26 14.18 -4.04 5.02
CA CYS A 26 14.79 -5.37 4.91
C CYS A 26 16.30 -5.31 5.13
N VAL A 27 17.00 -4.35 4.51
CA VAL A 27 18.44 -4.15 4.71
C VAL A 27 18.76 -3.82 6.18
N ALA A 28 17.95 -2.97 6.82
CA ALA A 28 18.13 -2.61 8.23
C ALA A 28 17.85 -3.77 9.21
N ALA A 29 17.00 -4.72 8.85
CA ALA A 29 16.66 -5.88 9.67
C ALA A 29 17.75 -6.98 9.68
N VAL A 30 18.54 -7.11 8.60
CA VAL A 30 19.61 -8.10 8.51
C VAL A 30 20.62 -8.03 9.67
N PRO A 31 21.24 -6.88 10.00
CA PRO A 31 22.20 -6.83 11.11
C PRO A 31 21.57 -7.15 12.48
N VAL A 32 20.29 -6.80 12.68
CA VAL A 32 19.56 -7.14 13.92
C VAL A 32 19.30 -8.65 14.01
N ALA A 33 19.02 -9.31 12.88
CA ALA A 33 18.83 -10.76 12.83
C ALA A 33 20.14 -11.56 12.94
N THR A 34 21.27 -11.03 12.46
CA THR A 34 22.57 -11.74 12.52
C THR A 34 23.29 -11.56 13.85
N ALA A 35 23.05 -10.49 14.60
CA ALA A 35 23.64 -10.25 15.92
C ALA A 35 23.55 -11.45 16.91
N PRO A 36 22.37 -12.05 17.16
CA PRO A 36 22.26 -13.21 18.07
C PRO A 36 22.97 -14.45 17.50
N VAL A 37 23.12 -14.55 16.19
CA VAL A 37 23.83 -15.66 15.53
C VAL A 37 25.33 -15.57 15.82
N VAL A 38 25.93 -14.39 15.68
CA VAL A 38 27.35 -14.17 16.02
C VAL A 38 27.63 -14.52 17.48
N TRP A 39 26.73 -14.10 18.37
CA TRP A 39 26.82 -14.45 19.79
C TRP A 39 26.72 -15.97 20.02
N SER A 40 25.79 -16.64 19.33
CA SER A 40 25.66 -18.10 19.39
C SER A 40 26.93 -18.81 18.92
N VAL A 41 27.57 -18.35 17.84
CA VAL A 41 28.86 -18.90 17.37
C VAL A 41 29.93 -18.77 18.45
N ALA A 42 30.11 -17.57 19.01
CA ALA A 42 31.11 -17.33 20.06
C ALA A 42 30.87 -18.22 21.29
N THR A 43 29.61 -18.34 21.72
CA THR A 43 29.22 -19.19 22.85
C THR A 43 29.47 -20.67 22.53
N ALA A 44 29.08 -21.14 21.34
CA ALA A 44 29.26 -22.53 20.94
C ALA A 44 30.75 -22.92 20.87
N LEU A 45 31.60 -22.05 20.34
CA LEU A 45 33.06 -22.25 20.32
C LEU A 45 33.66 -22.29 21.73
N ALA A 46 33.25 -21.37 22.61
CA ALA A 46 33.73 -21.33 23.99
C ALA A 46 33.40 -22.61 24.79
N HIS A 47 32.30 -23.29 24.45
CA HIS A 47 31.87 -24.54 25.09
C HIS A 47 32.25 -25.80 24.27
N GLY A 48 33.09 -25.66 23.24
CA GLY A 48 33.57 -26.78 22.43
C GLY A 48 32.56 -27.40 21.47
N ASN A 49 31.35 -26.82 21.32
CA ASN A 49 30.31 -27.32 20.42
C ASN A 49 30.53 -26.82 18.99
N ARG A 50 31.48 -27.45 18.28
CA ARG A 50 31.86 -27.08 16.90
C ARG A 50 30.71 -27.23 15.90
N ALA A 51 29.83 -28.23 16.09
CA ALA A 51 28.69 -28.45 15.22
C ALA A 51 27.69 -27.29 15.29
N LEU A 52 27.36 -26.85 16.50
CA LEU A 52 26.50 -25.68 16.70
C LEU A 52 27.14 -24.40 16.15
N ALA A 53 28.45 -24.20 16.38
CA ALA A 53 29.16 -23.04 15.83
C ALA A 53 29.12 -23.01 14.29
N ALA A 54 29.31 -24.16 13.63
CA ALA A 54 29.22 -24.27 12.18
C ALA A 54 27.79 -24.00 11.67
N ALA A 55 26.78 -24.59 12.31
CA ALA A 55 25.37 -24.37 11.97
C ALA A 55 24.94 -22.90 12.12
N SER A 56 25.32 -22.25 13.23
CA SER A 56 25.06 -20.84 13.45
C SER A 56 25.80 -19.96 12.43
N THR A 57 27.06 -20.28 12.11
CA THR A 57 27.81 -19.54 11.08
C THR A 57 27.12 -19.64 9.71
N ALA A 58 26.66 -20.83 9.33
CA ALA A 58 25.93 -21.04 8.08
C ALA A 58 24.61 -20.24 8.05
N ALA A 59 23.83 -20.26 9.13
CA ALA A 59 22.59 -19.49 9.25
C ALA A 59 22.86 -17.96 9.14
N GLY A 60 23.92 -17.47 9.77
CA GLY A 60 24.34 -16.07 9.69
C GLY A 60 24.73 -15.66 8.26
N GLY A 61 25.47 -16.52 7.56
CA GLY A 61 25.81 -16.34 6.16
C GLY A 61 24.58 -16.29 5.26
N LEU A 62 23.65 -17.22 5.42
CA LEU A 62 22.40 -17.26 4.66
C LEU A 62 21.50 -16.04 4.92
N LEU A 63 21.41 -15.57 6.18
CA LEU A 63 20.74 -14.31 6.50
C LEU A 63 21.41 -13.13 5.80
N ALA A 64 22.74 -13.07 5.81
CA ALA A 64 23.49 -12.01 5.13
C ALA A 64 23.29 -12.06 3.60
N CYS A 65 23.10 -13.24 3.01
CA CYS A 65 22.77 -13.41 1.58
C CYS A 65 21.46 -12.72 1.16
N THR A 66 20.58 -12.37 2.09
CA THR A 66 19.41 -11.51 1.82
C THR A 66 19.81 -10.20 1.13
N LEU A 67 20.93 -9.60 1.53
CA LEU A 67 21.42 -8.34 0.95
C LEU A 67 21.85 -8.45 -0.52
N PRO A 68 22.75 -9.38 -0.92
CA PRO A 68 23.08 -9.56 -2.33
C PRO A 68 21.88 -10.06 -3.15
N VAL A 69 20.99 -10.90 -2.59
CA VAL A 69 19.76 -11.30 -3.29
C VAL A 69 18.92 -10.07 -3.64
N LEU A 70 18.71 -9.17 -2.68
CA LEU A 70 17.98 -7.92 -2.90
C LEU A 70 18.70 -7.00 -3.91
N ARG A 71 20.04 -6.92 -3.82
CA ARG A 71 20.89 -6.11 -4.71
C ARG A 71 20.88 -6.60 -6.17
N PHE A 72 20.94 -7.90 -6.40
CA PHE A 72 21.08 -8.47 -7.74
C PHE A 72 19.74 -8.78 -8.39
N THR A 73 18.78 -9.32 -7.64
CA THR A 73 17.47 -9.70 -8.22
C THR A 73 16.50 -8.52 -8.27
N GLY A 74 16.60 -7.59 -7.32
CA GLY A 74 15.59 -6.56 -7.12
C GLY A 74 14.24 -7.08 -6.61
N SER A 75 14.13 -8.36 -6.24
CA SER A 75 12.88 -8.97 -5.80
C SER A 75 12.78 -8.95 -4.27
N LEU A 76 11.95 -8.04 -3.75
CA LEU A 76 11.66 -7.96 -2.32
C LEU A 76 11.00 -9.25 -1.77
N PRO A 77 10.00 -9.87 -2.44
CA PRO A 77 9.40 -11.11 -1.95
C PRO A 77 10.42 -12.26 -1.85
N LEU A 78 11.32 -12.40 -2.83
CA LEU A 78 12.35 -13.43 -2.81
C LEU A 78 13.31 -13.24 -1.63
N ALA A 79 13.80 -12.02 -1.45
CA ALA A 79 14.66 -11.67 -0.30
C ALA A 79 13.94 -11.90 1.03
N GLY A 80 12.65 -11.53 1.10
CA GLY A 80 11.81 -11.74 2.29
C GLY A 80 11.62 -13.22 2.62
N HIS A 81 11.35 -14.07 1.64
CA HIS A 81 11.23 -15.52 1.85
C HIS A 81 12.55 -16.17 2.27
N LEU A 82 13.68 -15.76 1.68
CA LEU A 82 15.00 -16.20 2.14
C LEU A 82 15.25 -15.80 3.60
N PHE A 83 15.06 -14.52 3.91
CA PHE A 83 15.26 -14.00 5.26
C PHE A 83 14.41 -14.74 6.30
N THR A 84 13.11 -14.90 6.01
CA THR A 84 12.15 -15.50 6.95
C THR A 84 12.35 -17.00 7.12
N SER A 85 12.64 -17.73 6.04
CA SER A 85 12.89 -19.17 6.12
C SER A 85 14.16 -19.49 6.92
N VAL A 86 15.23 -18.72 6.73
CA VAL A 86 16.48 -18.90 7.49
C VAL A 86 16.27 -18.52 8.94
N LEU A 87 15.60 -17.39 9.21
CA LEU A 87 15.28 -16.96 10.58
C LEU A 87 14.41 -18.00 11.30
N PHE A 88 13.41 -18.56 10.62
CA PHE A 88 12.56 -19.63 11.13
C PHE A 88 13.38 -20.88 11.44
N ALA A 89 14.09 -21.42 10.46
CA ALA A 89 14.87 -22.66 10.61
C ALA A 89 15.88 -22.54 11.75
N TYR A 90 16.51 -21.38 11.89
CA TYR A 90 17.48 -21.12 12.96
C TYR A 90 16.82 -21.01 14.34
N THR A 91 15.78 -20.18 14.50
CA THR A 91 15.13 -19.95 15.80
C THR A 91 14.37 -21.19 16.27
N VAL A 92 13.62 -21.83 15.38
CA VAL A 92 12.91 -23.08 15.68
C VAL A 92 13.89 -24.23 15.91
N GLY A 93 14.92 -24.37 15.06
CA GLY A 93 15.93 -25.40 15.21
C GLY A 93 16.65 -25.30 16.56
N LEU A 94 17.04 -24.09 16.97
CA LEU A 94 17.63 -23.87 18.30
C LEU A 94 16.66 -24.15 19.45
N ALA A 95 15.39 -23.78 19.31
CA ALA A 95 14.38 -24.11 20.31
C ALA A 95 14.24 -25.62 20.49
N TRP A 96 14.19 -26.37 19.38
CA TRP A 96 14.16 -27.84 19.40
C TRP A 96 15.44 -28.47 19.91
N LEU A 97 16.62 -27.93 19.59
CA LEU A 97 17.89 -28.47 20.10
C LEU A 97 18.06 -28.26 21.61
N SER A 98 17.47 -27.20 22.17
CA SER A 98 17.58 -26.81 23.59
C SER A 98 16.35 -27.17 24.44
N GLY A 99 15.33 -27.83 23.88
CA GLY A 99 14.09 -28.12 24.60
C GLY A 99 13.29 -26.85 25.00
N GLY A 100 13.53 -25.73 24.32
CA GLY A 100 12.88 -24.44 24.61
C GLY A 100 13.55 -23.61 25.70
N GLU A 101 14.61 -24.10 26.34
CA GLU A 101 15.30 -23.35 27.40
C GLU A 101 16.05 -22.11 26.89
N ALA A 102 16.44 -22.11 25.61
CA ALA A 102 16.97 -20.93 24.94
C ALA A 102 15.84 -19.93 24.64
N LEU A 103 15.46 -19.15 25.66
CA LEU A 103 14.39 -18.15 25.62
C LEU A 103 14.43 -17.22 24.39
N ALA A 104 15.64 -16.85 23.96
CA ALA A 104 15.88 -16.05 22.75
C ALA A 104 15.36 -16.73 21.47
N ALA A 105 15.55 -18.04 21.35
CA ALA A 105 15.13 -18.84 20.20
C ALA A 105 13.62 -19.06 20.24
N LEU A 106 13.07 -19.34 21.42
CA LEU A 106 11.63 -19.51 21.63
C LEU A 106 10.85 -18.23 21.29
N TYR A 107 11.18 -17.09 21.91
CA TYR A 107 10.51 -15.82 21.62
C TYR A 107 10.91 -15.20 20.28
N GLY A 108 12.11 -15.51 19.77
CA GLY A 108 12.51 -15.14 18.42
C GLY A 108 11.64 -15.76 17.34
N SER A 109 11.12 -16.98 17.58
CA SER A 109 10.20 -17.62 16.65
C SER A 109 8.89 -16.83 16.45
N ALA A 110 8.42 -16.11 17.49
CA ALA A 110 7.23 -15.25 17.40
C ALA A 110 7.43 -14.01 16.51
N LEU A 111 8.68 -13.60 16.25
CA LEU A 111 9.00 -12.48 15.35
C LEU A 111 9.04 -12.91 13.87
N VAL A 112 9.12 -14.20 13.58
CA VAL A 112 9.14 -14.73 12.21
C VAL A 112 7.90 -14.35 11.40
N PRO A 113 6.65 -14.58 11.86
CA PRO A 113 5.47 -14.19 11.10
C PRO A 113 5.41 -12.68 10.87
N PHE A 114 5.86 -11.87 11.83
CA PHE A 114 5.96 -10.43 11.68
C PHE A 114 6.94 -10.04 10.56
N ALA A 115 8.15 -10.58 10.57
CA ALA A 115 9.12 -10.37 9.50
C ALA A 115 8.59 -10.83 8.12
N ALA A 116 7.81 -11.92 8.08
CA ALA A 116 7.19 -12.40 6.87
C ALA A 116 6.09 -11.48 6.34
N VAL A 117 5.23 -10.92 7.19
CA VAL A 117 4.27 -9.88 6.79
C VAL A 117 5.01 -8.69 6.18
N LEU A 118 6.09 -8.26 6.82
CA LEU A 118 6.82 -7.05 6.45
C LEU A 118 7.51 -7.19 5.08
N PHE A 119 8.13 -8.33 4.79
CA PHE A 119 8.98 -8.50 3.61
C PHE A 119 8.34 -9.32 2.48
N ALA A 120 7.49 -10.30 2.82
CA ALA A 120 6.85 -11.21 1.87
C ALA A 120 5.31 -11.08 1.81
N GLY A 121 4.72 -10.26 2.69
CA GLY A 121 3.30 -9.94 2.69
C GLY A 121 2.46 -10.82 3.62
N PRO A 122 1.15 -10.49 3.77
CA PRO A 122 0.30 -11.05 4.81
C PRO A 122 0.08 -12.56 4.70
N ARG A 123 -0.01 -13.09 3.47
CA ARG A 123 -0.15 -14.55 3.24
C ARG A 123 1.08 -15.33 3.74
N ALA A 124 2.28 -14.79 3.50
CA ALA A 124 3.51 -15.38 4.01
C ALA A 124 3.54 -15.32 5.55
N GLY A 125 3.12 -14.19 6.13
CA GLY A 125 2.95 -14.03 7.57
C GLY A 125 2.07 -15.10 8.20
N LEU A 126 0.88 -15.34 7.62
CA LEU A 126 -0.04 -16.39 8.09
C LEU A 126 0.61 -17.78 7.98
N ALA A 127 1.21 -18.11 6.84
CA ALA A 127 1.82 -19.42 6.60
C ALA A 127 2.93 -19.71 7.63
N TRP A 128 3.85 -18.76 7.83
CA TRP A 128 4.93 -18.90 8.82
C TRP A 128 4.41 -18.85 10.26
N GLY A 129 3.32 -18.13 10.53
CA GLY A 129 2.67 -18.11 11.83
C GLY A 129 2.08 -19.47 12.20
N VAL A 130 1.37 -20.12 11.26
CA VAL A 130 0.86 -21.48 11.44
C VAL A 130 2.02 -22.47 11.61
N ALA A 131 3.05 -22.39 10.77
CA ALA A 131 4.23 -23.26 10.90
C ALA A 131 4.92 -23.10 12.26
N GLY A 132 5.05 -21.87 12.76
CA GLY A 132 5.60 -21.58 14.09
C GLY A 132 4.74 -22.15 15.21
N ALA A 133 3.43 -21.93 15.16
CA ALA A 133 2.49 -22.46 16.15
C ALA A 133 2.53 -24.00 16.21
N VAL A 134 2.51 -24.67 15.05
CA VAL A 134 2.62 -26.14 14.96
C VAL A 134 3.94 -26.61 15.55
N SER A 135 5.05 -25.93 15.24
CA SER A 135 6.37 -26.31 15.77
C SER A 135 6.45 -26.14 17.29
N LEU A 136 5.91 -25.05 17.85
CA LEU A 136 5.89 -24.81 19.30
C LEU A 136 5.01 -25.83 20.03
N LEU A 137 3.86 -26.20 19.46
CA LEU A 137 3.02 -27.28 19.98
C LEU A 137 3.75 -28.63 19.94
N GLY A 138 4.45 -28.91 18.85
CA GLY A 138 5.27 -30.13 18.73
C GLY A 138 6.39 -30.18 19.76
N LEU A 139 7.05 -29.05 20.03
CA LEU A 139 8.08 -28.95 21.05
C LEU A 139 7.51 -29.21 22.45
N GLU A 140 6.37 -28.60 22.78
CA GLU A 140 5.68 -28.81 24.06
C GLU A 140 5.31 -30.29 24.27
N VAL A 141 4.78 -30.95 23.23
CA VAL A 141 4.47 -32.39 23.26
C VAL A 141 5.75 -33.21 23.49
N ALA A 142 6.84 -32.88 22.81
CA ALA A 142 8.12 -33.58 22.96
C ALA A 142 8.70 -33.42 24.38
N VAL A 143 8.65 -32.20 24.94
CA VAL A 143 9.09 -31.92 26.32
C VAL A 143 8.28 -32.73 27.32
N ARG A 144 6.94 -32.70 27.22
CA ARG A 144 6.05 -33.49 28.11
C ARG A 144 6.22 -34.99 27.96
N GLY A 145 6.57 -35.44 26.76
CA GLY A 145 6.90 -36.84 26.47
C GLY A 145 8.28 -37.29 26.97
N GLY A 146 9.06 -36.39 27.59
CA GLY A 146 10.39 -36.71 28.11
C GLY A 146 11.46 -36.87 27.03
N ALA A 147 11.28 -36.23 25.87
CA ALA A 147 12.30 -36.22 24.82
C ALA A 147 13.63 -35.65 25.33
N ARG A 148 14.74 -36.22 24.85
CA ARG A 148 16.09 -35.74 25.19
C ARG A 148 16.55 -34.72 24.17
N PHE A 149 17.00 -33.57 24.66
CA PHE A 149 17.47 -32.47 23.82
C PHE A 149 19.01 -32.40 23.83
N PRO A 150 19.66 -32.31 22.65
CA PRO A 150 21.10 -32.45 22.53
C PRO A 150 21.90 -31.23 23.04
N LEU A 151 21.26 -30.06 23.18
CA LEU A 151 21.90 -28.85 23.66
C LEU A 151 21.47 -28.55 25.10
N ALA A 152 22.20 -29.11 26.07
CA ALA A 152 22.04 -28.77 27.48
C ALA A 152 22.62 -27.37 27.75
N ILE A 153 21.83 -26.49 28.38
CA ILE A 153 22.30 -25.16 28.79
C ILE A 153 22.76 -25.26 30.25
N ASP A 154 24.03 -24.97 30.49
CA ASP A 154 24.57 -24.90 31.84
C ASP A 154 23.81 -23.87 32.68
N PRO A 155 23.26 -24.25 33.86
CA PRO A 155 22.56 -23.33 34.76
C PRO A 155 23.35 -22.05 35.08
N ALA A 156 24.69 -22.12 35.17
CA ALA A 156 25.53 -20.95 35.43
C ALA A 156 25.46 -19.89 34.32
N HIS A 157 25.23 -20.32 33.08
CA HIS A 157 25.18 -19.46 31.89
C HIS A 157 23.75 -19.14 31.43
N ALA A 158 22.76 -19.90 31.91
CA ALA A 158 21.35 -19.75 31.55
C ALA A 158 20.79 -18.35 31.83
N ALA A 159 21.16 -17.71 32.95
CA ALA A 159 20.72 -16.35 33.26
C ALA A 159 21.21 -15.32 32.23
N ALA A 160 22.49 -15.39 31.85
CA ALA A 160 23.07 -14.47 30.88
C ALA A 160 22.52 -14.69 29.45
N ILE A 161 22.27 -15.95 29.06
CA ILE A 161 21.62 -16.29 27.78
C ILE A 161 20.20 -15.73 27.72
N ARG A 162 19.41 -15.90 28.80
CA ARG A 162 18.04 -15.36 28.90
C ARG A 162 18.01 -13.83 28.83
N PHE A 163 18.87 -13.16 29.61
CA PHE A 163 18.95 -11.70 29.61
C PHE A 163 19.28 -11.13 28.22
N ARG A 164 20.33 -11.64 27.57
CA ARG A 164 20.70 -11.21 26.21
C ARG A 164 19.60 -11.51 25.20
N GLY A 165 18.95 -12.66 25.33
CA GLY A 165 17.78 -13.04 24.54
C GLY A 165 16.65 -12.03 24.64
N ALA A 166 16.28 -11.63 25.86
CA ALA A 166 15.25 -10.64 26.11
C ALA A 166 15.60 -9.27 25.51
N VAL A 167 16.85 -8.82 25.66
CA VAL A 167 17.33 -7.57 25.03
C VAL A 167 17.19 -7.61 23.52
N TRP A 168 17.56 -8.73 22.88
CA TRP A 168 17.44 -8.88 21.43
C TRP A 168 15.97 -8.92 20.96
N VAL A 169 15.10 -9.69 21.62
CA VAL A 169 13.66 -9.73 21.29
C VAL A 169 13.06 -8.32 21.41
N GLY A 170 13.41 -7.59 22.47
CA GLY A 170 12.98 -6.20 22.66
C GLY A 170 13.48 -5.28 21.54
N ALA A 171 14.76 -5.38 21.15
CA ALA A 171 15.32 -4.59 20.06
C ALA A 171 14.66 -4.91 18.71
N ALA A 172 14.39 -6.18 18.42
CA ALA A 172 13.73 -6.61 17.20
C ALA A 172 12.24 -6.22 17.17
N ALA A 173 11.55 -6.28 18.31
CA ALA A 173 10.17 -5.81 18.46
C ALA A 173 10.09 -4.28 18.32
N LEU A 174 11.00 -3.52 18.94
CA LEU A 174 11.08 -2.07 18.81
C LEU A 174 11.36 -1.66 17.37
N LEU A 175 12.32 -2.33 16.72
CA LEU A 175 12.57 -2.14 15.29
C LEU A 175 11.27 -2.38 14.53
N GLY A 176 10.63 -3.54 14.70
CA GLY A 176 9.35 -3.86 14.05
C GLY A 176 8.27 -2.79 14.24
N ALA A 177 8.09 -2.29 15.47
CA ALA A 177 7.12 -1.24 15.78
C ALA A 177 7.44 0.08 15.05
N VAL A 178 8.69 0.52 15.09
CA VAL A 178 9.14 1.74 14.36
C VAL A 178 8.94 1.56 12.85
N LEU A 179 9.30 0.40 12.32
CA LEU A 179 9.13 0.07 10.90
C LEU A 179 7.65 0.10 10.47
N TYR A 180 6.77 -0.45 11.31
CA TYR A 180 5.33 -0.43 11.08
C TYR A 180 4.77 1.00 11.11
N GLU A 181 5.13 1.79 12.12
CA GLU A 181 4.67 3.17 12.26
C GLU A 181 5.14 4.04 11.07
N MET A 182 6.38 3.88 10.61
CA MET A 182 6.88 4.56 9.41
C MET A 182 6.08 4.21 8.15
N LEU A 183 5.71 2.94 7.97
CA LEU A 183 4.89 2.50 6.84
C LEU A 183 3.47 3.08 6.93
N GLN A 184 2.88 3.05 8.12
CA GLN A 184 1.52 3.56 8.36
C GLN A 184 1.45 5.06 8.13
N ARG A 185 2.40 5.84 8.67
CA ARG A 185 2.45 7.30 8.50
C ARG A 185 2.50 7.70 7.02
N ARG A 186 3.31 7.03 6.20
CA ARG A 186 3.39 7.32 4.76
C ARG A 186 2.13 6.93 4.00
N ALA A 187 1.51 5.80 4.36
CA ALA A 187 0.25 5.40 3.75
C ALA A 187 -0.83 6.46 4.00
N LEU A 188 -0.88 7.00 5.22
CA LEU A 188 -1.77 8.08 5.59
C LEU A 188 -1.45 9.38 4.84
N GLU A 189 -0.19 9.81 4.83
CA GLU A 189 0.25 11.02 4.11
C GLU A 189 -0.13 10.97 2.61
N ARG A 190 0.01 9.81 1.96
CA ARG A 190 -0.42 9.65 0.56
C ARG A 190 -1.92 9.74 0.38
N ALA A 191 -2.68 9.10 1.28
CA ALA A 191 -4.14 9.16 1.24
C ALA A 191 -4.63 10.62 1.42
N GLU A 192 -4.02 11.35 2.35
CA GLU A 192 -4.32 12.77 2.56
C GLU A 192 -3.91 13.63 1.36
N ALA A 193 -2.73 13.41 0.78
CA ALA A 193 -2.27 14.14 -0.39
C ALA A 193 -3.19 13.91 -1.60
N ALA A 194 -3.60 12.66 -1.85
CA ALA A 194 -4.54 12.32 -2.91
C ALA A 194 -5.90 13.00 -2.69
N ARG A 195 -6.40 12.99 -1.45
CA ARG A 195 -7.66 13.66 -1.09
C ARG A 195 -7.58 15.18 -1.27
N ARG A 196 -6.47 15.80 -0.85
CA ARG A 196 -6.24 17.25 -1.03
C ARG A 196 -6.16 17.62 -2.50
N TYR A 197 -5.44 16.84 -3.30
CA TYR A 197 -5.34 17.04 -4.74
C TYR A 197 -6.72 16.96 -5.41
N LEU A 198 -7.53 15.97 -5.06
CA LEU A 198 -8.89 15.85 -5.57
C LEU A 198 -9.75 17.07 -5.18
N ALA A 199 -9.75 17.43 -3.90
CA ALA A 199 -10.53 18.58 -3.42
C ALA A 199 -10.09 19.90 -4.05
N GLU A 200 -8.79 20.10 -4.28
CA GLU A 200 -8.27 21.29 -4.96
C GLU A 200 -8.66 21.30 -6.44
N SER A 201 -8.60 20.14 -7.11
CA SER A 201 -9.04 20.00 -8.51
C SER A 201 -10.53 20.27 -8.67
N GLU A 202 -11.36 19.74 -7.77
CA GLU A 202 -12.81 19.98 -7.75
C GLU A 202 -13.12 21.46 -7.52
N ARG A 203 -12.46 22.09 -6.54
CA ARG A 203 -12.62 23.53 -6.27
C ARG A 203 -12.19 24.36 -7.46
N ARG A 204 -11.05 24.04 -8.07
CA ARG A 204 -10.55 24.76 -9.25
C ARG A 204 -11.50 24.63 -10.44
N TYR A 205 -12.07 23.45 -10.66
CA TYR A 205 -13.09 23.24 -11.69
C TYR A 205 -14.36 24.04 -11.40
N ALA A 206 -14.86 23.99 -10.17
CA ALA A 206 -16.02 24.78 -9.76
C ALA A 206 -15.78 26.28 -9.98
N ASP A 207 -14.63 26.80 -9.54
CA ASP A 207 -14.27 28.21 -9.71
C ASP A 207 -14.16 28.61 -11.19
N LEU A 208 -13.60 27.75 -12.05
CA LEU A 208 -13.50 27.98 -13.50
C LEU A 208 -14.88 28.01 -14.17
N VAL A 209 -15.77 27.10 -13.81
CA VAL A 209 -17.12 27.02 -14.37
C VAL A 209 -17.98 28.19 -13.87
N GLU A 210 -17.93 28.49 -12.58
CA GLU A 210 -18.73 29.54 -11.94
C GLU A 210 -18.38 30.93 -12.50
N ASN A 211 -17.09 31.20 -12.72
CA ASN A 211 -16.59 32.49 -13.20
C ASN A 211 -16.36 32.53 -14.72
N ALA A 212 -16.72 31.48 -15.46
CA ALA A 212 -16.55 31.47 -16.91
C ALA A 212 -17.37 32.58 -17.58
N PRO A 213 -16.80 33.32 -18.55
CA PRO A 213 -17.55 34.30 -19.34
C PRO A 213 -18.51 33.66 -20.35
N LEU A 214 -18.60 32.33 -20.39
CA LEU A 214 -19.45 31.52 -21.26
C LEU A 214 -20.58 30.86 -20.46
N GLY A 215 -21.73 30.67 -21.09
CA GLY A 215 -22.79 29.84 -20.51
C GLY A 215 -22.42 28.36 -20.61
N VAL A 216 -22.28 27.70 -19.46
CA VAL A 216 -21.96 26.27 -19.35
C VAL A 216 -23.19 25.55 -18.82
N LEU A 217 -23.61 24.49 -19.52
CA LEU A 217 -24.68 23.59 -19.13
C LEU A 217 -24.20 22.15 -19.24
N ALA A 218 -24.47 21.34 -18.22
CA ALA A 218 -24.35 19.89 -18.30
C ALA A 218 -25.71 19.26 -17.97
N CYS A 219 -26.06 18.21 -18.70
CA CYS A 219 -27.26 17.42 -18.45
C CYS A 219 -26.93 15.93 -18.57
N ASP A 220 -27.75 15.09 -17.95
CA ASP A 220 -27.67 13.64 -18.18
C ASP A 220 -28.21 13.25 -19.57
N ARG A 221 -28.05 11.96 -19.92
CA ARG A 221 -28.63 11.37 -21.15
C ARG A 221 -30.15 11.56 -21.30
N ALA A 222 -30.89 11.73 -20.21
CA ALA A 222 -32.33 11.99 -20.25
C ALA A 222 -32.65 13.48 -20.52
N GLY A 223 -31.63 14.34 -20.58
CA GLY A 223 -31.76 15.77 -20.78
C GLY A 223 -32.03 16.55 -19.49
N SER A 224 -31.95 15.94 -18.32
CA SER A 224 -32.10 16.65 -17.04
C SER A 224 -30.85 17.46 -16.75
N ILE A 225 -31.02 18.76 -16.53
CA ILE A 225 -29.89 19.68 -16.27
C ILE A 225 -29.30 19.36 -14.90
N GLN A 226 -28.01 19.04 -14.86
CA GLN A 226 -27.24 18.79 -13.64
C GLN A 226 -26.41 19.99 -13.21
N LEU A 227 -25.99 20.81 -14.17
CA LEU A 227 -25.20 22.00 -13.93
C LEU A 227 -25.60 23.10 -14.90
N ALA A 228 -25.74 24.31 -14.39
CA ALA A 228 -25.89 25.53 -15.18
C ALA A 228 -25.13 26.64 -14.45
N ASN A 229 -24.07 27.17 -15.05
CA ASN A 229 -23.27 28.20 -14.41
C ASN A 229 -24.00 29.56 -14.37
N PRO A 230 -23.61 30.50 -13.49
CA PRO A 230 -24.29 31.80 -13.35
C PRO A 230 -24.36 32.59 -14.65
N ARG A 231 -23.32 32.48 -15.49
CA ARG A 231 -23.28 33.20 -16.76
C ARG A 231 -24.37 32.74 -17.71
N LEU A 232 -24.67 31.44 -17.76
CA LEU A 232 -25.80 30.91 -18.53
C LEU A 232 -27.13 31.45 -17.98
N LEU A 233 -27.31 31.43 -16.65
CA LEU A 233 -28.55 31.94 -16.02
C LEU A 233 -28.81 33.40 -16.40
N GLN A 234 -27.76 34.24 -16.35
CA GLN A 234 -27.83 35.64 -16.79
C GLN A 234 -28.17 35.78 -18.27
N MET A 235 -27.52 35.00 -19.15
CA MET A 235 -27.80 35.02 -20.60
C MET A 235 -29.25 34.64 -20.91
N LEU A 236 -29.81 33.68 -20.17
CA LEU A 236 -31.17 33.21 -20.39
C LEU A 236 -32.24 34.10 -19.71
N GLY A 237 -31.85 34.96 -18.75
CA GLY A 237 -32.79 35.72 -17.91
C GLY A 237 -33.45 34.87 -16.83
N SER A 238 -32.79 33.80 -16.38
CA SER A 238 -33.34 32.87 -15.40
C SER A 238 -33.43 33.49 -13.99
N PRO A 239 -34.50 33.24 -13.23
CA PRO A 239 -34.61 33.67 -11.84
C PRO A 239 -33.73 32.85 -10.88
N GLY A 240 -33.08 31.77 -11.35
CA GLY A 240 -32.13 31.02 -10.55
C GLY A 240 -31.83 29.60 -11.06
N PRO A 241 -30.87 28.91 -10.43
CA PRO A 241 -30.48 27.56 -10.80
C PRO A 241 -31.65 26.57 -10.67
N ASP A 242 -32.45 26.65 -9.60
CA ASP A 242 -33.57 25.73 -9.34
C ASP A 242 -34.66 25.81 -10.42
N ALA A 243 -34.96 27.01 -10.93
CA ALA A 243 -35.93 27.19 -12.00
C ALA A 243 -35.41 26.61 -13.32
N THR A 244 -34.11 26.74 -13.55
CA THR A 244 -33.45 26.21 -14.75
C THR A 244 -33.35 24.69 -14.71
N ALA A 245 -33.01 24.12 -13.55
CA ALA A 245 -32.88 22.67 -13.35
C ALA A 245 -34.18 21.89 -13.62
N ARG A 246 -35.35 22.55 -13.52
CA ARG A 246 -36.66 21.96 -13.86
C ARG A 246 -36.88 21.81 -15.37
N ILE A 247 -36.06 22.44 -16.20
CA ILE A 247 -36.13 22.34 -17.66
C ILE A 247 -35.37 21.09 -18.10
N ASN A 248 -36.03 20.27 -18.91
CA ASN A 248 -35.39 19.16 -19.59
C ASN A 248 -34.99 19.58 -21.01
N VAL A 249 -33.71 19.46 -21.34
CA VAL A 249 -33.11 19.96 -22.60
C VAL A 249 -33.68 19.25 -23.84
N LEU A 250 -34.18 18.02 -23.70
CA LEU A 250 -34.69 17.20 -24.81
C LEU A 250 -36.20 17.37 -25.05
N THR A 251 -36.97 17.70 -24.00
CA THR A 251 -38.44 17.72 -24.06
C THR A 251 -39.04 19.12 -23.98
N HIS A 252 -38.27 20.13 -23.54
CA HIS A 252 -38.79 21.49 -23.38
C HIS A 252 -39.14 22.14 -24.74
N PRO A 253 -40.40 22.55 -25.00
CA PRO A 253 -40.83 22.98 -26.33
C PRO A 253 -40.04 24.16 -26.94
N PRO A 254 -39.63 25.20 -26.18
CA PRO A 254 -38.74 26.24 -26.69
C PRO A 254 -37.41 25.72 -27.25
N LEU A 255 -36.78 24.75 -26.57
CA LEU A 255 -35.50 24.17 -27.01
C LEU A 255 -35.67 23.26 -28.23
N GLN A 256 -36.81 22.57 -28.34
CA GLN A 256 -37.15 21.77 -29.53
C GLN A 256 -37.37 22.64 -30.75
N ARG A 257 -38.15 23.73 -30.61
CA ARG A 257 -38.40 24.68 -31.71
C ARG A 257 -37.13 25.37 -32.21
N ALA A 258 -36.17 25.62 -31.31
CA ALA A 258 -34.86 26.17 -31.67
C ALA A 258 -33.89 25.12 -32.26
N GLY A 259 -34.29 23.84 -32.35
CA GLY A 259 -33.46 22.74 -32.85
C GLY A 259 -32.39 22.23 -31.88
N ILE A 260 -32.24 22.83 -30.69
CA ILE A 260 -31.21 22.50 -29.70
C ILE A 260 -31.37 21.07 -29.19
N SER A 261 -32.60 20.64 -28.91
CA SER A 261 -32.89 19.27 -28.45
C SER A 261 -32.46 18.21 -29.47
N GLY A 262 -32.59 18.52 -30.77
CA GLY A 262 -32.15 17.63 -31.85
C GLY A 262 -30.63 17.55 -31.96
N LEU A 263 -29.95 18.70 -31.84
CA LEU A 263 -28.48 18.76 -31.79
C LEU A 263 -27.92 17.98 -30.61
N LEU A 264 -28.53 18.08 -29.43
CA LEU A 264 -28.11 17.32 -28.25
C LEU A 264 -28.27 15.81 -28.44
N ARG A 265 -29.39 15.33 -29.01
CA ARG A 265 -29.56 13.89 -29.32
C ARG A 265 -28.47 13.39 -30.25
N ARG A 266 -28.24 14.11 -31.36
CA ARG A 266 -27.17 13.76 -32.31
C ARG A 266 -25.80 13.71 -31.65
N CYS A 267 -25.46 14.68 -30.81
CA CYS A 267 -24.21 14.69 -30.03
C CYS A 267 -24.05 13.42 -29.18
N MET A 268 -25.12 13.00 -28.49
CA MET A 268 -25.11 11.82 -27.62
C MET A 268 -25.12 10.49 -28.38
N ASP A 269 -25.80 10.43 -29.54
CA ASP A 269 -25.96 9.24 -30.37
C ASP A 269 -24.71 8.99 -31.22
N GLU A 270 -24.17 10.04 -31.84
CA GLU A 270 -22.94 10.00 -32.66
C GLU A 270 -21.68 9.98 -31.77
N ALA A 271 -21.80 10.40 -30.50
CA ALA A 271 -20.71 10.50 -29.53
C ALA A 271 -19.52 11.39 -30.00
N GLU A 272 -19.83 12.39 -30.83
CA GLU A 272 -18.91 13.38 -31.37
C GLU A 272 -19.30 14.80 -30.95
N ALA A 273 -18.31 15.69 -30.87
CA ALA A 273 -18.55 17.08 -30.54
C ALA A 273 -19.16 17.84 -31.73
N LEU A 274 -20.20 18.63 -31.46
CA LEU A 274 -20.93 19.39 -32.47
C LEU A 274 -20.87 20.89 -32.17
N GLN A 275 -20.89 21.70 -33.22
CA GLN A 275 -20.98 23.15 -33.14
C GLN A 275 -22.11 23.65 -34.03
N ALA A 276 -22.92 24.56 -33.51
CA ALA A 276 -24.03 25.15 -34.26
C ALA A 276 -24.35 26.56 -33.76
N GLU A 277 -24.86 27.40 -34.65
CA GLU A 277 -25.45 28.69 -34.26
C GLU A 277 -26.97 28.60 -34.32
N VAL A 278 -27.61 29.02 -33.24
CA VAL A 278 -29.07 28.96 -33.09
C VAL A 278 -29.58 30.27 -32.52
N THR A 279 -30.80 30.65 -32.92
CA THR A 279 -31.57 31.67 -32.22
C THR A 279 -32.52 30.98 -31.27
N TYR A 280 -32.49 31.36 -30.00
CA TYR A 280 -33.30 30.78 -28.94
C TYR A 280 -34.10 31.86 -28.22
N ASP A 281 -35.40 31.62 -28.08
CA ASP A 281 -36.30 32.39 -27.22
C ASP A 281 -36.41 31.67 -25.87
N SER A 282 -35.78 32.25 -24.83
CA SER A 282 -35.76 31.65 -23.51
C SER A 282 -37.15 31.56 -22.89
N THR A 283 -37.34 30.61 -21.97
CA THR A 283 -38.57 30.50 -21.16
C THR A 283 -38.94 31.79 -20.44
N TRP A 284 -37.95 32.65 -20.20
CA TRP A 284 -38.07 33.89 -19.44
C TRP A 284 -38.15 35.13 -20.35
N GLY A 285 -38.36 34.95 -21.65
CA GLY A 285 -38.64 36.03 -22.60
C GLY A 285 -37.41 36.74 -23.16
N VAL A 286 -36.21 36.20 -22.95
CA VAL A 286 -34.98 36.73 -23.54
C VAL A 286 -34.71 36.03 -24.87
N ARG A 287 -34.64 36.80 -25.96
CA ARG A 287 -34.18 36.30 -27.27
C ARG A 287 -32.67 36.42 -27.36
N LEU A 288 -31.99 35.33 -27.67
CA LEU A 288 -30.52 35.29 -27.81
C LEU A 288 -30.09 34.49 -29.05
N CYS A 289 -29.01 34.95 -29.69
CA CYS A 289 -28.28 34.18 -30.69
C CYS A 289 -27.09 33.53 -29.98
N ALA A 290 -27.03 32.20 -29.98
CA ALA A 290 -25.99 31.44 -29.31
C ALA A 290 -25.21 30.59 -30.31
N ARG A 291 -23.89 30.63 -30.20
CA ARG A 291 -23.01 29.59 -30.74
C ARG A 291 -22.86 28.51 -29.68
N LEU A 292 -23.46 27.35 -29.95
CA LEU A 292 -23.44 26.19 -29.08
C LEU A 292 -22.25 25.32 -29.42
N HIS A 293 -21.51 24.91 -28.39
CA HIS A 293 -20.50 23.86 -28.44
C HIS A 293 -21.00 22.71 -27.58
N LEU A 294 -21.36 21.60 -28.21
CA LEU A 294 -21.86 20.39 -27.56
C LEU A 294 -20.76 19.34 -27.60
N GLY A 295 -20.44 18.75 -26.45
CA GLY A 295 -19.46 17.67 -26.34
C GLY A 295 -19.98 16.59 -25.41
N PRO A 296 -19.94 15.31 -25.81
CA PRO A 296 -20.37 14.22 -24.94
C PRO A 296 -19.32 14.00 -23.84
N VAL A 297 -19.77 13.92 -22.58
CA VAL A 297 -18.91 13.53 -21.46
C VAL A 297 -18.91 12.01 -21.37
N ARG A 298 -17.73 11.41 -21.23
CA ARG A 298 -17.58 9.96 -21.11
C ARG A 298 -17.23 9.58 -19.68
N ALA A 299 -17.92 8.57 -19.15
CA ALA A 299 -17.54 7.90 -17.92
C ALA A 299 -16.24 7.11 -18.12
N ALA A 300 -15.66 6.66 -17.01
CA ALA A 300 -14.43 5.86 -17.00
C ALA A 300 -14.53 4.53 -17.78
N ASP A 301 -15.75 4.00 -17.96
CA ASP A 301 -16.04 2.80 -18.74
C ASP A 301 -16.26 3.08 -20.24
N GLY A 302 -16.14 4.35 -20.67
CA GLY A 302 -16.30 4.79 -22.04
C GLY A 302 -17.74 5.08 -22.45
N THR A 303 -18.72 4.87 -21.57
CA THR A 303 -20.12 5.22 -21.81
C THR A 303 -20.31 6.73 -21.80
N VAL A 304 -21.12 7.27 -22.71
CA VAL A 304 -21.51 8.69 -22.67
C VAL A 304 -22.51 8.88 -21.52
N VAL A 305 -22.33 9.92 -20.71
CA VAL A 305 -23.14 10.21 -19.51
C VAL A 305 -23.87 11.52 -19.67
#